data_AF-A0A845Z880-F1
#
_entry.id   AF-A0A845Z880-F1
#
_cell.length_a   1.000
_cell.length_b   1.000
_cell.length_c   1.000
_cell.angle_alpha   90.00
_cell.angle_beta   90.00
_cell.angle_gamma   90.00
#
_symmetry.space_group_name_H-M   'P 1'
#
loop_
_entity.id
_entity.type
_entity.pdbx_description
1 polymer ?
#
loop_
_entity_poly.entity_id
_entity_poly.type
_entity_poly.pdbx_seq_one_letter_code
_entity_poly.pdbx_strand_id
1 'polypeptide(L)'
;MPDETSDTFVFFVEQILGGSPELLTGALNTTLEDRDQRLVQGVALEPYAIGFMDYAFYQRNAEIVNLLTINETTVTIDNIREGDYPFIRSLYLYSDANTIFSKPQTGIFLNFYLSNVNQATTEAGYFSAPILDLDRAEFTLMQAQGFE
;
A
#
# COMPACT_ATOMS: atom_id res chain seq x y z
N MET A 1 -15.56 -6.73 -4.36
CA MET A 1 -14.16 -6.78 -3.90
C MET A 1 -13.25 -6.71 -5.12
N PRO A 2 -12.02 -6.20 -5.00
CA PRO A 2 -11.05 -6.20 -6.09
C PRO A 2 -10.93 -7.58 -6.74
N ASP A 3 -10.69 -7.63 -8.04
CA ASP A 3 -10.49 -8.89 -8.74
C ASP A 3 -9.07 -9.44 -8.56
N GLU A 4 -8.81 -10.64 -9.10
CA GLU A 4 -7.53 -11.36 -8.96
C GLU A 4 -6.33 -10.64 -9.59
N THR A 5 -6.55 -9.62 -10.42
CA THR A 5 -5.47 -8.82 -11.01
C THR A 5 -5.00 -7.69 -10.10
N SER A 6 -5.74 -7.41 -9.03
CA SER A 6 -5.43 -6.37 -8.05
C SER A 6 -4.36 -6.81 -7.06
N ASP A 7 -3.34 -5.98 -6.88
CA ASP A 7 -2.37 -6.12 -5.80
C ASP A 7 -3.01 -6.14 -4.41
N THR A 8 -4.13 -5.43 -4.24
CA THR A 8 -4.88 -5.36 -2.98
C THR A 8 -5.61 -6.69 -2.73
N PHE A 9 -6.09 -7.35 -3.79
CA PHE A 9 -6.61 -8.73 -3.70
C PHE A 9 -5.52 -9.71 -3.30
N VAL A 10 -4.39 -9.70 -4.00
CA VAL A 10 -3.26 -10.61 -3.72
C VAL A 10 -2.79 -10.44 -2.28
N PHE A 11 -2.60 -9.19 -1.82
CA PHE A 11 -2.21 -8.90 -0.45
C PHE A 11 -3.23 -9.44 0.58
N PHE A 12 -4.53 -9.22 0.35
CA PHE A 12 -5.56 -9.73 1.27
C PHE A 12 -5.56 -11.26 1.35
N VAL A 13 -5.43 -11.93 0.20
CA VAL A 13 -5.38 -13.40 0.13
C VAL A 13 -4.17 -13.94 0.89
N GLU A 14 -2.99 -13.33 0.71
CA GLU A 14 -1.77 -13.73 1.41
C GLU A 14 -1.88 -13.52 2.93
N GLN A 15 -2.32 -12.33 3.35
CA GLN A 15 -2.32 -11.96 4.77
C GLN A 15 -3.45 -12.60 5.58
N ILE A 16 -4.62 -12.86 4.96
CA ILE A 16 -5.83 -13.27 5.69
C ILE A 16 -6.26 -14.68 5.35
N LEU A 17 -6.11 -15.08 4.10
CA LEU A 17 -6.62 -16.36 3.61
C LEU A 17 -5.51 -17.41 3.51
N GLY A 18 -4.29 -17.09 3.95
CA GLY A 18 -3.16 -18.02 3.92
C GLY A 18 -2.77 -18.45 2.51
N GLY A 19 -3.00 -17.59 1.51
CA GLY A 19 -2.68 -17.89 0.11
C GLY A 19 -3.76 -18.69 -0.65
N SER A 20 -4.96 -18.83 -0.09
CA SER A 20 -6.11 -19.53 -0.72
C SER A 20 -7.12 -18.56 -1.35
N PRO A 21 -6.92 -18.11 -2.61
CA PRO A 21 -7.84 -17.18 -3.28
C PRO A 21 -9.24 -17.77 -3.49
N GLU A 22 -9.37 -19.10 -3.57
CA GLU A 22 -10.62 -19.83 -3.73
C GLU A 22 -11.63 -19.58 -2.60
N LEU A 23 -11.14 -19.19 -1.40
CA LEU A 23 -11.99 -18.81 -0.28
C LEU A 23 -12.77 -17.51 -0.54
N LEU A 24 -12.29 -16.65 -1.45
CA LEU A 24 -13.01 -15.46 -1.92
C LEU A 24 -13.74 -15.72 -3.24
N THR A 25 -13.04 -16.29 -4.22
CA THR A 25 -13.56 -16.42 -5.59
C THR A 25 -14.65 -17.47 -5.69
N GLY A 26 -14.63 -18.47 -4.81
CA GLY A 26 -15.68 -19.48 -4.68
C GLY A 26 -16.78 -19.15 -3.66
N ALA A 27 -16.66 -18.04 -2.93
CA ALA A 27 -17.67 -17.66 -1.93
C ALA A 27 -18.96 -17.18 -2.59
N LEU A 28 -20.09 -17.55 -1.97
CA LEU A 28 -21.41 -17.09 -2.42
C LEU A 28 -21.53 -15.58 -2.22
N ASN A 29 -22.22 -14.92 -3.16
CA ASN A 29 -22.46 -13.48 -3.15
C ASN A 29 -21.20 -12.61 -3.24
N THR A 30 -20.08 -13.15 -3.72
CA THR A 30 -18.90 -12.36 -4.07
C THR A 30 -19.08 -11.74 -5.45
N THR A 31 -18.91 -10.41 -5.53
CA THR A 31 -18.73 -9.70 -6.80
C THR A 31 -17.29 -9.24 -6.89
N LEU A 32 -16.58 -9.67 -7.94
CA LEU A 32 -15.24 -9.21 -8.27
C LEU A 32 -15.33 -8.03 -9.23
N GLU A 33 -14.50 -7.02 -9.02
CA GLU A 33 -14.57 -5.76 -9.75
C GLU A 33 -13.19 -5.11 -9.83
N ASP A 34 -12.81 -4.72 -11.05
CA ASP A 34 -11.50 -4.18 -11.42
C ASP A 34 -11.41 -2.65 -11.30
N ARG A 35 -12.56 -1.97 -11.24
CA ARG A 35 -12.65 -0.51 -11.15
C ARG A 35 -13.02 -0.08 -9.74
N ASP A 36 -12.10 0.60 -9.07
CA ASP A 36 -12.27 1.09 -7.69
C ASP A 36 -13.55 1.91 -7.46
N GLN A 37 -13.95 2.73 -8.44
CA GLN A 37 -15.19 3.51 -8.36
C GLN A 37 -16.43 2.61 -8.29
N ARG A 38 -16.44 1.50 -9.03
CA ARG A 38 -17.54 0.53 -8.99
C ARG A 38 -17.53 -0.27 -7.69
N LEU A 39 -16.35 -0.50 -7.09
CA LEU A 39 -16.25 -1.10 -5.75
C LEU A 39 -16.94 -0.25 -4.68
N VAL A 40 -16.64 1.05 -4.63
CA VAL A 40 -17.27 1.98 -3.67
C VAL A 40 -18.78 2.04 -3.88
N GLN A 41 -19.23 2.14 -5.14
CA GLN A 41 -20.67 2.16 -5.45
C GLN A 41 -21.34 0.86 -5.02
N GLY A 42 -20.73 -0.30 -5.30
CA GLY A 42 -21.27 -1.60 -4.91
C GLY A 42 -21.42 -1.72 -3.39
N VAL A 43 -20.41 -1.29 -2.62
CA VAL A 43 -20.49 -1.30 -1.15
C VAL A 43 -21.55 -0.33 -0.64
N ALA A 44 -21.70 0.85 -1.25
CA ALA A 44 -22.66 1.86 -0.83
C ALA A 44 -24.12 1.50 -1.14
N LEU A 45 -24.36 0.74 -2.21
CA LEU A 45 -25.71 0.37 -2.65
C LEU A 45 -26.29 -0.84 -1.88
N GLU A 46 -25.43 -1.67 -1.32
CA GLU A 46 -25.82 -2.92 -0.65
C GLU A 46 -25.60 -2.80 0.87
N PRO A 47 -26.67 -2.72 1.70
CA PRO A 47 -26.57 -2.38 3.13
C PRO A 47 -25.67 -3.30 3.99
N TYR A 48 -25.38 -4.51 3.51
CA TYR A 48 -24.57 -5.51 4.21
C TYR A 48 -23.28 -5.87 3.46
N ALA A 49 -22.97 -5.16 2.37
CA ALA A 49 -21.75 -5.43 1.62
C ALA A 49 -20.51 -5.02 2.40
N ILE A 50 -19.48 -5.86 2.30
CA ILE A 50 -18.14 -5.56 2.74
C ILE A 50 -17.20 -5.58 1.54
N GLY A 51 -16.21 -4.70 1.57
CA GLY A 51 -15.17 -4.61 0.55
C GLY A 51 -13.86 -4.17 1.18
N PHE A 52 -12.77 -4.42 0.47
CA PHE A 52 -11.46 -3.89 0.82
C PHE A 52 -10.92 -3.11 -0.38
N MET A 53 -10.18 -2.03 -0.11
CA MET A 53 -9.59 -1.13 -1.09
C MET A 53 -8.41 -0.39 -0.46
N ASP A 54 -7.58 0.24 -1.27
CA ASP A 54 -6.48 1.08 -0.80
C ASP A 54 -6.98 2.25 0.07
N TYR A 55 -6.25 2.54 1.15
CA TYR A 55 -6.65 3.57 2.12
C TYR A 55 -6.74 4.98 1.50
N ALA A 56 -5.80 5.34 0.62
CA ALA A 56 -5.84 6.60 -0.13
C ALA A 56 -7.12 6.71 -0.99
N PHE A 57 -7.62 5.58 -1.52
CA PHE A 57 -8.87 5.55 -2.28
C PHE A 57 -10.07 5.72 -1.34
N TYR A 58 -10.08 5.05 -0.19
CA TYR A 58 -11.09 5.26 0.85
C TYR A 58 -11.17 6.73 1.29
N GLN A 59 -10.03 7.39 1.56
CA GLN A 59 -10.01 8.77 2.05
C GLN A 59 -10.76 9.74 1.12
N ARG A 60 -10.68 9.53 -0.20
CA ARG A 60 -11.41 10.34 -1.19
C ARG A 60 -12.92 10.04 -1.27
N ASN A 61 -13.37 8.94 -0.66
CA ASN A 61 -14.74 8.45 -0.68
C ASN A 61 -15.33 8.27 0.73
N ALA A 62 -14.71 8.88 1.76
CA ALA A 62 -15.09 8.69 3.17
C ALA A 62 -16.50 9.20 3.50
N GLU A 63 -17.10 10.03 2.65
CA GLU A 63 -18.50 10.47 2.76
C GLU A 63 -19.51 9.42 2.24
N ILE A 64 -19.04 8.42 1.48
CA ILE A 64 -19.87 7.43 0.79
C ILE A 64 -19.84 6.07 1.50
N VAL A 65 -18.69 5.68 2.03
CA VAL A 65 -18.48 4.38 2.68
C VAL A 65 -17.86 4.53 4.06
N ASN A 66 -18.17 3.59 4.95
CA ASN A 66 -17.62 3.56 6.31
C ASN A 66 -16.34 2.71 6.36
N LEU A 67 -15.33 3.19 7.09
CA LEU A 67 -14.15 2.38 7.42
C LEU A 67 -14.45 1.49 8.62
N LEU A 68 -14.06 0.22 8.53
CA LEU A 68 -14.15 -0.72 9.65
C LEU A 68 -12.84 -0.75 10.43
N THR A 69 -12.95 -0.90 11.75
CA THR A 69 -11.81 -1.19 12.63
C THR A 69 -11.44 -2.67 12.57
N ILE A 70 -10.18 -2.97 12.81
CA ILE A 70 -9.65 -4.33 12.78
C ILE A 70 -9.06 -4.61 14.15
N ASN A 71 -9.63 -5.58 14.87
CA ASN A 71 -9.31 -5.83 16.28
C ASN A 71 -9.38 -4.57 17.15
N GLU A 72 -10.42 -3.76 16.96
CA GLU A 72 -10.62 -2.46 17.65
C GLU A 72 -9.59 -1.38 17.27
N THR A 73 -8.64 -1.68 16.38
CA THR A 73 -7.63 -0.74 15.87
C THR A 73 -8.10 -0.02 14.61
N THR A 74 -7.96 1.31 14.59
CA THR A 74 -8.22 2.18 13.43
C THR A 74 -6.96 2.35 12.57
N VAL A 75 -7.13 2.78 11.31
CA VAL A 75 -5.99 3.15 10.46
C VAL A 75 -5.48 4.54 10.87
N THR A 76 -4.37 4.60 11.61
CA THR A 76 -3.67 5.84 11.97
C THR A 76 -2.16 5.67 11.80
N ILE A 77 -1.42 6.78 11.71
CA ILE A 77 0.05 6.75 11.68
C ILE A 77 0.60 6.01 12.89
N ASP A 78 0.04 6.26 14.07
CA ASP A 78 0.55 5.70 15.33
C ASP A 78 0.30 4.19 15.39
N ASN A 79 -0.93 3.74 15.12
CA ASN A 79 -1.27 2.30 15.09
C ASN A 79 -0.46 1.54 14.03
N ILE A 80 -0.14 2.19 12.91
CA ILE A 80 0.73 1.64 11.87
C ILE A 80 2.17 1.51 12.37
N ARG A 81 2.72 2.55 13.00
CA ARG A 81 4.10 2.57 13.49
C ARG A 81 4.32 1.59 14.64
N GLU A 82 3.32 1.41 15.49
CA GLU A 82 3.35 0.49 16.62
C GLU A 82 3.10 -0.96 16.20
N GLY A 83 2.65 -1.19 14.96
CA GLY A 83 2.36 -2.51 14.40
C GLY A 83 0.98 -3.06 14.78
N ASP A 84 0.14 -2.25 15.41
CA ASP A 84 -1.20 -2.61 15.87
C ASP A 84 -2.21 -2.71 14.72
N TYR A 85 -1.95 -2.03 13.59
CA TYR A 85 -2.78 -2.16 12.40
C TYR A 85 -2.18 -3.18 11.41
N PRO A 86 -2.82 -4.35 11.20
CA PRO A 86 -2.17 -5.48 10.53
C PRO A 86 -2.14 -5.39 9.00
N PHE A 87 -2.91 -4.50 8.38
CA PHE A 87 -3.00 -4.38 6.92
C PHE A 87 -2.16 -3.22 6.39
N ILE A 88 -0.85 -3.32 6.58
CA ILE A 88 0.12 -2.39 6.03
C ILE A 88 1.08 -3.11 5.09
N ARG A 89 1.45 -2.43 4.00
CA ARG A 89 2.48 -2.86 3.06
C ARG A 89 3.45 -1.73 2.79
N SER A 90 4.72 -1.94 3.08
CA SER A 90 5.79 -1.03 2.65
C SER A 90 5.95 -1.06 1.13
N LEU A 91 6.14 0.11 0.53
CA LEU A 91 6.50 0.23 -0.87
C LEU A 91 8.01 0.31 -1.02
N TYR A 92 8.55 -0.48 -1.93
CA TYR A 92 9.99 -0.56 -2.18
C TYR A 92 10.31 -0.10 -3.61
N LEU A 93 11.43 0.61 -3.75
CA LEU A 93 12.04 0.89 -5.04
C LEU A 93 13.16 -0.11 -5.28
N TYR A 94 13.15 -0.76 -6.44
CA TYR A 94 14.17 -1.72 -6.84
C TYR A 94 15.00 -1.13 -7.99
N SER A 95 16.32 -1.16 -7.82
CA SER A 95 17.27 -0.81 -8.87
C SER A 95 18.52 -1.67 -8.75
N ASP A 96 19.08 -2.04 -9.88
CA ASP A 96 20.34 -2.77 -9.94
C ASP A 96 21.53 -1.83 -9.68
N ALA A 97 22.50 -2.28 -8.89
CA ALA A 97 23.67 -1.47 -8.53
C ALA A 97 24.51 -1.07 -9.75
N ASN A 98 24.64 -1.94 -10.76
CA ASN A 98 25.36 -1.57 -11.99
C ASN A 98 24.61 -0.50 -12.76
N THR A 99 23.28 -0.48 -12.72
CA THR A 99 22.47 0.58 -13.32
C THR A 99 22.70 1.91 -12.61
N ILE A 100 22.68 1.92 -11.27
CA ILE A 100 22.99 3.12 -10.47
C ILE A 100 24.40 3.63 -10.80
N PHE A 101 25.38 2.74 -10.87
CA PHE A 101 26.77 3.08 -11.16
C PHE A 101 26.98 3.59 -12.59
N SER A 102 26.43 2.90 -13.59
CA SER A 102 26.61 3.22 -15.01
C SER A 102 25.74 4.39 -15.51
N LYS A 103 24.66 4.71 -14.80
CA LYS A 103 23.73 5.81 -15.13
C LYS A 103 23.54 6.72 -13.92
N PRO A 104 24.42 7.72 -13.74
CA PRO A 104 24.38 8.62 -12.57
C PRO A 104 23.02 9.29 -12.33
N GLN A 105 22.27 9.58 -13.40
CA GLN A 105 20.92 10.14 -13.31
C GLN A 105 19.93 9.25 -12.53
N THR A 106 20.11 7.92 -12.55
CA THR A 106 19.30 6.99 -11.76
C THR A 106 19.58 7.19 -10.27
N GLY A 107 20.84 7.25 -9.87
CA GLY A 107 21.22 7.51 -8.47
C GLY A 107 20.74 8.89 -7.99
N ILE A 108 20.86 9.93 -8.83
CA ILE A 108 20.37 11.27 -8.52
C ILE A 108 18.85 11.27 -8.31
N PHE A 109 18.09 10.59 -9.17
CA PHE A 109 16.65 10.48 -9.02
C PHE A 109 16.25 9.72 -7.75
N LEU A 110 16.92 8.60 -7.44
CA LEU A 110 16.66 7.84 -6.22
C LEU A 110 16.95 8.68 -4.97
N ASN A 111 18.07 9.42 -4.96
CA ASN A 111 18.39 10.33 -3.86
C ASN A 111 17.32 11.42 -3.72
N PHE A 112 16.92 12.06 -4.83
CA PHE A 112 15.83 13.05 -4.82
C PHE A 112 14.53 12.44 -4.28
N TYR A 113 14.16 11.23 -4.71
CA TYR A 113 12.97 10.54 -4.22
C TYR A 113 13.05 10.34 -2.70
N LEU A 114 14.13 9.75 -2.18
CA LEU A 114 14.29 9.45 -0.75
C LEU A 114 14.26 10.72 0.10
N SER A 115 14.90 11.81 -0.36
CA SER A 115 14.91 13.07 0.38
C SER A 115 13.56 13.81 0.39
N ASN A 116 12.62 13.47 -0.49
CA ASN A 116 11.35 14.20 -0.65
C ASN A 116 10.10 13.34 -0.46
N VAL A 117 10.21 12.01 -0.41
CA VAL A 117 9.06 11.09 -0.44
C VAL A 117 8.07 11.36 0.68
N ASN A 118 8.55 11.61 1.91
CA ASN A 118 7.67 11.86 3.04
C ASN A 118 6.82 13.13 2.87
N GLN A 119 7.33 14.16 2.20
CA GLN A 119 6.53 15.35 1.87
C GLN A 119 5.42 15.00 0.86
N ALA A 120 5.71 14.16 -0.13
CA ALA A 120 4.74 13.76 -1.15
C ALA A 120 3.68 12.77 -0.63
N THR A 121 4.00 11.93 0.36
CA THR A 121 3.08 10.88 0.87
C THR A 121 1.74 11.43 1.36
N THR A 122 1.74 12.59 2.01
CA THR A 122 0.51 13.18 2.59
C THR A 122 -0.52 13.52 1.51
N GLU A 123 -0.08 14.12 0.41
CA GLU A 123 -0.96 14.47 -0.72
C GLU A 123 -1.46 13.22 -1.46
N ALA A 124 -0.62 12.18 -1.53
CA ALA A 124 -0.94 10.93 -2.20
C ALA A 124 -1.80 9.97 -1.35
N GLY A 125 -2.08 10.29 -0.07
CA GLY A 125 -2.85 9.45 0.85
C GLY A 125 -2.07 8.26 1.43
N TYR A 126 -0.73 8.33 1.39
CA TYR A 126 0.16 7.35 2.00
C TYR A 126 0.68 7.81 3.35
N PHE A 127 1.11 6.85 4.17
CA PHE A 127 1.81 7.10 5.40
C PHE A 127 3.30 7.34 5.13
N SER A 128 3.89 8.30 5.83
CA SER A 128 5.32 8.57 5.71
C SER A 128 6.15 7.37 6.14
N ALA A 129 7.20 7.09 5.38
CA ALA A 129 8.17 6.05 5.72
C ALA A 129 8.89 6.39 7.04
N PRO A 130 9.21 5.39 7.88
CA PRO A 130 10.03 5.60 9.07
C PRO A 130 11.39 6.20 8.70
N ILE A 131 11.84 7.20 9.47
CA ILE A 131 13.12 7.89 9.23
C ILE A 131 14.28 6.90 9.16
N LEU A 132 14.29 5.91 10.07
CA LEU A 132 15.34 4.88 10.09
C LEU A 132 15.40 4.05 8.79
N ASP A 133 14.26 3.81 8.14
CA ASP A 133 14.23 3.05 6.89
C ASP A 133 14.68 3.92 5.71
N LEU A 134 14.38 5.22 5.73
CA LEU A 134 14.92 6.19 4.76
C LEU A 134 16.44 6.33 4.92
N ASP A 135 16.95 6.47 6.15
CA ASP A 135 18.38 6.56 6.42
C ASP A 135 19.12 5.31 5.90
N ARG A 136 18.54 4.11 6.10
CA ARG A 136 19.07 2.85 5.56
C ARG A 136 19.04 2.82 4.04
N ALA A 137 17.97 3.30 3.42
CA ALA A 137 17.85 3.36 1.97
C ALA A 137 18.87 4.34 1.35
N GLU A 138 19.08 5.50 1.97
CA GLU A 138 20.10 6.47 1.56
C GLU A 138 21.51 5.89 1.69
N PHE A 139 21.81 5.23 2.81
CA PHE A 139 23.08 4.54 2.99
C PHE A 139 23.31 3.43 1.95
N THR A 140 22.28 2.63 1.65
CA THR A 140 22.34 1.58 0.63
C THR A 140 22.59 2.17 -0.76
N LEU A 141 21.98 3.32 -1.07
CA LEU A 141 22.20 4.04 -2.31
C LEU A 141 23.65 4.56 -2.42
N MET A 142 24.20 5.12 -1.34
CA MET A 142 25.59 5.57 -1.30
C MET A 142 26.57 4.43 -1.58
N GLN A 143 26.35 3.25 -0.99
CA GLN A 143 27.15 2.06 -1.26
C GLN A 143 27.04 1.62 -2.72
N ALA A 144 25.83 1.64 -3.30
CA ALA A 144 25.63 1.32 -4.72
C ALA A 144 26.32 2.31 -5.67
N GLN A 145 26.59 3.54 -5.21
CA GLN A 145 27.35 4.55 -5.93
C GLN A 145 28.87 4.45 -5.70
N GLY A 146 29.32 3.54 -4.84
CA GLY A 146 30.74 3.30 -4.56
C GLY A 146 31.33 4.16 -3.43
N PHE A 147 30.49 4.75 -2.58
CA PHE A 147 30.94 5.44 -1.36
C PHE A 147 31.04 4.44 -0.20
N GLU A 148 32.05 4.63 0.68
CA GLU A 148 32.26 3.85 1.92
C GLU A 148 31.51 4.43 3.12
#